data_AF-A0A973N458-F1
#
_entry.id   AF-A0A973N458-F1
#
_cell.length_a   1.000
_cell.length_b   1.000
_cell.length_c   1.000
_cell.angle_alpha   90.00
_cell.angle_beta   90.00
_cell.angle_gamma   90.00
#
_symmetry.space_group_name_H-M   'P 1'
#
loop_
_entity.id
_entity.type
_entity.pdbx_description
1 polymer ?
#
loop_
_entity_poly.entity_id
_entity_poly.type
_entity_poly.pdbx_seq_one_letter_code
_entity_poly.pdbx_strand_id
1 'polypeptide(L)'
;RDYYRGKGGGKTDAELDALFAKRFEYQKAHAAINMREIVALAQAYKIPLASHDDTTEENVADAVRDGVAVAEFPTTLEAARGLHLAGIDILMGAPNVVRGGSHSGNIAAVDLAREGLLDILSSDYIPSSLLMGALQLPEHVPAISLPAAIRTVTKAPAEAVGLTDRGEVAIGKRADLIRVHVAGHVPVVRSVWREGSRVA
;
A
#
# COMPACT_ATOMS: atom_id res chain seq x y z
N ARG A 1 12.32 -21.40 -5.95
CA ARG A 1 13.40 -21.84 -6.90
C ARG A 1 13.09 -21.38 -8.32
N ASP A 2 11.88 -21.60 -8.80
CA ASP A 2 11.48 -21.34 -10.19
C ASP A 2 11.74 -19.90 -10.64
N TYR A 3 11.49 -18.93 -9.77
CA TYR A 3 11.87 -17.54 -10.02
C TYR A 3 13.35 -17.34 -10.39
N TYR A 4 14.28 -17.98 -9.68
CA TYR A 4 15.72 -17.84 -9.93
C TYR A 4 16.20 -18.66 -11.13
N ARG A 5 15.48 -19.73 -11.47
CA ARG A 5 15.75 -20.51 -12.68
C ARG A 5 15.35 -19.75 -13.95
N GLY A 6 14.25 -19.00 -13.89
CA GLY A 6 13.74 -18.19 -15.00
C GLY A 6 14.46 -16.85 -15.21
N LYS A 7 15.42 -16.46 -14.34
CA LYS A 7 16.15 -15.20 -14.45
C LYS A 7 17.56 -15.40 -15.01
N GLY A 8 17.91 -14.62 -16.05
CA GLY A 8 19.24 -14.64 -16.66
C GLY A 8 19.61 -16.03 -17.19
N GLY A 9 20.90 -16.39 -17.09
CA GLY A 9 21.40 -17.72 -17.48
C GLY A 9 20.91 -18.90 -16.60
N GLY A 10 20.01 -18.67 -15.64
CA GLY A 10 19.50 -19.67 -14.72
C GLY A 10 20.53 -20.10 -13.67
N LYS A 11 20.05 -20.48 -12.48
CA LYS A 11 20.89 -21.09 -11.43
C LYS A 11 20.64 -22.59 -11.37
N THR A 12 21.72 -23.36 -11.25
CA THR A 12 21.66 -24.79 -10.92
C THR A 12 21.13 -25.00 -9.51
N ASP A 13 20.67 -26.22 -9.19
CA ASP A 13 20.18 -26.51 -7.84
C ASP A 13 21.26 -26.37 -6.77
N ALA A 14 22.50 -26.77 -7.05
CA ALA A 14 23.61 -26.59 -6.13
C ALA A 14 23.89 -25.11 -5.82
N GLU A 15 23.80 -24.22 -6.82
CA GLU A 15 23.95 -22.78 -6.60
C GLU A 15 22.78 -22.18 -5.81
N LEU A 16 21.57 -22.69 -6.00
CA LEU A 16 20.39 -22.27 -5.23
C LEU A 16 20.48 -22.73 -3.78
N ASP A 17 20.94 -23.96 -3.54
CA ASP A 17 21.15 -24.51 -2.20
C ASP A 17 22.14 -23.64 -1.43
N ALA A 18 23.30 -23.35 -2.04
CA ALA A 18 24.31 -22.48 -1.44
C ALA A 18 23.78 -21.06 -1.20
N LEU A 19 23.04 -20.49 -2.15
CA LEU A 19 22.43 -19.16 -2.02
C LEU A 19 21.43 -19.11 -0.85
N PHE A 20 20.56 -20.09 -0.74
CA PHE A 20 19.54 -20.13 0.30
C PHE A 20 20.14 -20.41 1.67
N ALA A 21 21.09 -21.35 1.78
CA ALA A 21 21.82 -21.60 3.01
C ALA A 21 22.44 -20.30 3.55
N LYS A 22 23.15 -19.56 2.69
CA LYS A 22 23.75 -18.27 3.06
C LYS A 22 22.71 -17.23 3.51
N ARG A 23 21.55 -17.17 2.83
CA ARG A 23 20.47 -16.24 3.21
C ARG A 23 19.84 -16.60 4.54
N PHE A 24 19.63 -17.89 4.84
CA PHE A 24 19.14 -18.33 6.14
C PHE A 24 20.15 -18.03 7.25
N GLU A 25 21.45 -18.23 7.01
CA GLU A 25 22.49 -17.85 7.95
C GLU A 25 22.45 -16.35 8.26
N TYR A 26 22.36 -15.50 7.24
CA TYR A 26 22.26 -14.05 7.42
C TYR A 26 20.98 -13.62 8.12
N GLN A 27 19.84 -14.24 7.77
CA GLN A 27 18.57 -13.96 8.42
C GLN A 27 18.65 -14.31 9.91
N LYS A 28 19.18 -15.49 10.26
CA LYS A 28 19.38 -15.91 11.65
C LYS A 28 20.34 -15.01 12.41
N ALA A 29 21.44 -14.60 11.78
CA ALA A 29 22.48 -13.81 12.43
C ALA A 29 22.10 -12.33 12.60
N HIS A 30 21.34 -11.76 11.67
CA HIS A 30 21.21 -10.30 11.57
C HIS A 30 19.77 -9.78 11.57
N ALA A 31 18.76 -10.55 11.16
CA ALA A 31 17.42 -9.99 10.94
C ALA A 31 16.81 -9.35 12.19
N ALA A 32 16.85 -10.05 13.33
CA ALA A 32 16.25 -9.55 14.57
C ALA A 32 16.95 -8.29 15.11
N ILE A 33 18.28 -8.20 15.00
CA ILE A 33 19.03 -7.01 15.43
C ILE A 33 18.75 -5.86 14.47
N ASN A 34 18.89 -6.08 13.17
CA ASN A 34 18.68 -5.05 12.16
C ASN A 34 17.25 -4.49 12.21
N MET A 35 16.24 -5.33 12.40
CA MET A 35 14.86 -4.88 12.52
C MET A 35 14.68 -3.96 13.73
N ARG A 36 15.17 -4.37 14.91
CA ARG A 36 15.07 -3.53 16.11
C ARG A 36 15.78 -2.19 15.95
N GLU A 37 16.96 -2.17 15.36
CA GLU A 37 17.72 -0.92 15.14
C GLU A 37 17.01 0.00 14.13
N ILE A 38 16.45 -0.55 13.04
CA ILE A 38 15.69 0.24 12.05
C ILE A 38 14.42 0.82 12.68
N VAL A 39 13.68 0.02 13.45
CA VAL A 39 12.48 0.49 14.17
C VAL A 39 12.84 1.58 15.18
N ALA A 40 13.90 1.38 15.98
CA ALA A 40 14.36 2.37 16.94
C ALA A 40 14.77 3.69 16.26
N LEU A 41 15.45 3.62 15.11
CA LEU A 41 15.80 4.80 14.32
C LEU A 41 14.54 5.51 13.80
N ALA A 42 13.60 4.78 13.21
CA ALA A 42 12.35 5.35 12.71
C ALA A 42 11.58 6.07 13.82
N GLN A 43 11.47 5.45 15.00
CA GLN A 43 10.83 6.05 16.17
C GLN A 43 11.56 7.31 16.66
N ALA A 44 12.89 7.27 16.75
CA ALA A 44 13.70 8.42 17.17
C ALA A 44 13.52 9.63 16.24
N TYR A 45 13.36 9.39 14.94
CA TYR A 45 13.15 10.43 13.93
C TYR A 45 11.67 10.70 13.61
N LYS A 46 10.73 10.02 14.30
CA LYS A 46 9.28 10.11 14.05
C LYS A 46 8.91 9.84 12.58
N ILE A 47 9.57 8.86 11.97
CA ILE A 47 9.31 8.40 10.61
C ILE A 47 8.24 7.29 10.69
N PRO A 48 7.09 7.45 10.01
CA PRO A 48 6.08 6.40 9.92
C PRO A 48 6.66 5.12 9.30
N LEU A 49 6.32 3.98 9.89
CA LEU A 49 6.70 2.66 9.38
C LEU A 49 5.54 2.05 8.60
N ALA A 50 5.89 1.29 7.56
CA ALA A 50 4.97 0.40 6.87
C ALA A 50 5.45 -1.04 6.97
N SER A 51 4.53 -1.96 7.24
CA SER A 51 4.75 -3.41 7.04
C SER A 51 4.38 -3.79 5.60
N HIS A 52 4.82 -4.96 5.15
CA HIS A 52 4.57 -5.44 3.78
C HIS A 52 4.32 -6.95 3.79
N ASP A 53 3.32 -7.39 3.03
CA ASP A 53 2.92 -8.81 2.87
C ASP A 53 2.59 -9.52 4.20
N ASP A 54 1.93 -8.82 5.14
CA ASP A 54 1.49 -9.43 6.39
C ASP A 54 0.58 -10.63 6.12
N THR A 55 0.91 -11.77 6.72
CA THR A 55 0.28 -13.06 6.38
C THR A 55 -0.28 -13.76 7.61
N THR A 56 0.39 -13.65 8.77
CA THR A 56 0.03 -14.36 10.01
C THR A 56 -0.33 -13.43 11.17
N GLU A 57 -0.91 -13.99 12.22
CA GLU A 57 -1.16 -13.27 13.48
C GLU A 57 0.14 -12.75 14.12
N GLU A 58 1.26 -13.47 13.98
CA GLU A 58 2.56 -12.97 14.44
C GLU A 58 2.98 -11.71 13.68
N ASN A 59 2.68 -11.60 12.38
CA ASN A 59 2.95 -10.36 11.64
C ASN A 59 2.13 -9.19 12.16
N VAL A 60 0.85 -9.42 12.51
CA VAL A 60 0.00 -8.41 13.16
C VAL A 60 0.62 -7.97 14.48
N ALA A 61 1.05 -8.93 15.32
CA ALA A 61 1.68 -8.63 16.60
C ALA A 61 3.00 -7.86 16.45
N ASP A 62 3.80 -8.20 15.44
CA ASP A 62 5.03 -7.49 15.08
C ASP A 62 4.72 -6.04 14.67
N ALA A 63 3.75 -5.85 13.77
CA ALA A 63 3.35 -4.52 13.29
C ALA A 63 2.87 -3.61 14.43
N VAL A 64 2.07 -4.15 15.36
CA VAL A 64 1.61 -3.43 16.56
C VAL A 64 2.78 -3.08 17.48
N ARG A 65 3.67 -4.05 17.76
CA ARG A 65 4.85 -3.82 18.61
C ARG A 65 5.74 -2.73 18.05
N ASP A 66 5.95 -2.75 16.73
CA ASP A 66 6.91 -1.88 16.06
C ASP A 66 6.32 -0.49 15.75
N GLY A 67 5.01 -0.29 15.96
CA GLY A 67 4.33 0.98 15.74
C GLY A 67 4.14 1.30 14.27
N VAL A 68 3.82 0.28 13.46
CA VAL A 68 3.49 0.41 12.05
C VAL A 68 2.26 1.31 11.88
N ALA A 69 2.36 2.28 10.97
CA ALA A 69 1.26 3.20 10.67
C ALA A 69 0.36 2.66 9.55
N VAL A 70 0.93 1.95 8.58
CA VAL A 70 0.23 1.41 7.41
C VAL A 70 0.72 -0.01 7.13
N ALA A 71 -0.20 -0.94 6.88
CA ALA A 71 0.14 -2.27 6.40
C ALA A 71 -0.07 -2.38 4.89
N GLU A 72 1.02 -2.60 4.17
CA GLU A 72 1.03 -2.72 2.71
C GLU A 72 0.75 -4.17 2.29
N PHE A 73 -0.27 -4.36 1.46
CA PHE A 73 -0.56 -5.63 0.79
C PHE A 73 -0.66 -6.86 1.72
N PRO A 74 -1.44 -6.85 2.81
CA PRO A 74 -1.67 -8.08 3.58
C PRO A 74 -2.15 -9.19 2.63
N THR A 75 -1.60 -10.39 2.79
CA THR A 75 -1.82 -11.48 1.83
C THR A 75 -3.02 -12.36 2.21
N THR A 76 -3.45 -12.29 3.46
CA THR A 76 -4.58 -13.05 4.04
C THR A 76 -5.64 -12.11 4.62
N LEU A 77 -6.88 -12.59 4.66
CA LEU A 77 -7.99 -11.84 5.26
C LEU A 77 -7.83 -11.74 6.77
N GLU A 78 -7.27 -12.78 7.39
CA GLU A 78 -6.99 -12.88 8.82
C GLU A 78 -6.00 -11.79 9.25
N ALA A 79 -4.89 -11.62 8.52
CA ALA A 79 -3.92 -10.56 8.81
C ALA A 79 -4.53 -9.16 8.60
N ALA A 80 -5.23 -8.94 7.48
CA ALA A 80 -5.88 -7.67 7.20
C ALA A 80 -6.89 -7.27 8.30
N ARG A 81 -7.72 -8.22 8.76
CA ARG A 81 -8.65 -8.00 9.89
C ARG A 81 -7.92 -7.69 11.19
N GLY A 82 -6.87 -8.45 11.51
CA GLY A 82 -6.08 -8.23 12.73
C GLY A 82 -5.43 -6.85 12.76
N LEU A 83 -4.82 -6.42 11.66
CA LEU A 83 -4.20 -5.11 11.49
C LEU A 83 -5.23 -3.98 11.60
N HIS A 84 -6.35 -4.09 10.89
CA HIS A 84 -7.40 -3.07 10.91
C HIS A 84 -8.06 -2.96 12.31
N LEU A 85 -8.29 -4.08 13.00
CA LEU A 85 -8.75 -4.09 14.40
C LEU A 85 -7.74 -3.44 15.37
N ALA A 86 -6.44 -3.53 15.06
CA ALA A 86 -5.40 -2.86 15.82
C ALA A 86 -5.25 -1.35 15.47
N GLY A 87 -6.06 -0.84 14.54
CA GLY A 87 -6.04 0.56 14.10
C GLY A 87 -4.90 0.88 13.12
N ILE A 88 -4.37 -0.12 12.41
CA ILE A 88 -3.37 0.05 11.37
C ILE A 88 -4.09 0.10 10.01
N ASP A 89 -3.88 1.18 9.25
CA ASP A 89 -4.53 1.38 7.96
C ASP A 89 -4.04 0.35 6.94
N ILE A 90 -4.95 -0.24 6.16
CA ILE A 90 -4.62 -1.20 5.12
C ILE A 90 -4.44 -0.49 3.78
N LEU A 91 -3.28 -0.68 3.17
CA LEU A 91 -2.94 -0.17 1.85
C LEU A 91 -2.92 -1.29 0.82
N MET A 92 -3.67 -1.10 -0.27
CA MET A 92 -3.67 -2.03 -1.41
C MET A 92 -3.35 -1.33 -2.73
N GLY A 93 -2.91 -2.12 -3.71
CA GLY A 93 -2.54 -1.60 -5.02
C GLY A 93 -3.75 -1.32 -5.88
N ALA A 94 -3.90 -0.07 -6.31
CA ALA A 94 -4.87 0.36 -7.31
C ALA A 94 -4.83 -0.44 -8.63
N PRO A 95 -3.68 -0.98 -9.12
CA PRO A 95 -3.69 -1.85 -10.30
C PRO A 95 -4.60 -3.07 -10.16
N ASN A 96 -4.77 -3.61 -8.94
CA ASN A 96 -5.64 -4.75 -8.67
C ASN A 96 -7.12 -4.37 -8.80
N VAL A 97 -7.48 -3.14 -8.41
CA VAL A 97 -8.83 -2.60 -8.62
C VAL A 97 -9.09 -2.45 -10.11
N VAL A 98 -8.18 -1.79 -10.84
CA VAL A 98 -8.32 -1.54 -12.29
C VAL A 98 -8.40 -2.84 -13.09
N ARG A 99 -7.69 -3.88 -12.67
CA ARG A 99 -7.74 -5.21 -13.31
C ARG A 99 -8.99 -6.01 -12.93
N GLY A 100 -9.64 -5.68 -11.81
CA GLY A 100 -10.74 -6.47 -11.25
C GLY A 100 -10.29 -7.77 -10.56
N GLY A 101 -9.03 -7.88 -10.12
CA GLY A 101 -8.50 -9.08 -9.46
C GLY A 101 -7.01 -9.00 -9.08
N SER A 102 -6.59 -9.91 -8.20
CA SER A 102 -5.20 -10.02 -7.73
C SER A 102 -4.27 -10.62 -8.79
N HIS A 103 -3.05 -10.11 -8.93
CA HIS A 103 -2.07 -10.65 -9.89
C HIS A 103 -1.42 -11.97 -9.42
N SER A 104 -1.29 -12.16 -8.10
CA SER A 104 -0.51 -13.24 -7.49
C SER A 104 -1.33 -14.36 -6.85
N GLY A 105 -2.67 -14.22 -6.82
CA GLY A 105 -3.56 -15.15 -6.12
C GLY A 105 -3.70 -14.86 -4.62
N ASN A 106 -3.01 -13.85 -4.10
CA ASN A 106 -3.25 -13.27 -2.78
C ASN A 106 -4.61 -12.56 -2.75
N ILE A 107 -5.09 -12.19 -1.55
CA ILE A 107 -6.36 -11.46 -1.40
C ILE A 107 -6.43 -10.21 -2.29
N ALA A 108 -7.56 -10.01 -2.97
CA ALA A 108 -7.73 -8.90 -3.88
C ALA A 108 -8.13 -7.62 -3.15
N ALA A 109 -7.68 -6.46 -3.66
CA ALA A 109 -8.04 -5.15 -3.11
C ALA A 109 -9.57 -4.94 -3.03
N VAL A 110 -10.30 -5.42 -4.05
CA VAL A 110 -11.77 -5.31 -4.10
C VAL A 110 -12.44 -6.17 -3.03
N ASP A 111 -11.86 -7.31 -2.65
CA ASP A 111 -12.44 -8.16 -1.62
C ASP A 111 -12.26 -7.53 -0.23
N LEU A 112 -11.10 -6.95 0.06
CA LEU A 112 -10.91 -6.15 1.28
C LEU A 112 -11.83 -4.93 1.31
N ALA A 113 -12.05 -4.28 0.17
CA ALA A 113 -12.99 -3.17 0.06
C ALA A 113 -14.44 -3.59 0.38
N ARG A 114 -14.88 -4.78 -0.06
CA ARG A 114 -16.21 -5.33 0.26
C ARG A 114 -16.37 -5.66 1.75
N GLU A 115 -15.29 -6.09 2.38
CA GLU A 115 -15.23 -6.38 3.82
C GLU A 115 -15.08 -5.09 4.67
N GLY A 116 -14.94 -3.92 4.04
CA GLY A 116 -14.73 -2.65 4.73
C GLY A 116 -13.34 -2.50 5.35
N LEU A 117 -12.36 -3.25 4.85
CA LEU A 117 -10.99 -3.30 5.36
C LEU A 117 -9.98 -2.52 4.49
N LEU A 118 -10.41 -1.91 3.38
CA LEU A 118 -9.52 -1.13 2.51
C LEU A 118 -9.54 0.34 2.91
N ASP A 119 -8.39 0.85 3.37
CA ASP A 119 -8.27 2.25 3.80
C ASP A 119 -7.58 3.12 2.74
N ILE A 120 -6.51 2.60 2.11
CA ILE A 120 -5.63 3.35 1.22
C ILE A 120 -5.41 2.60 -0.09
N LEU A 121 -5.38 3.35 -1.20
CA LEU A 121 -4.90 2.85 -2.49
C LEU A 121 -3.52 3.44 -2.83
N SER A 122 -2.60 2.58 -3.25
CA SER A 122 -1.29 2.95 -3.83
C SER A 122 -1.27 2.70 -5.33
N SER A 123 -0.53 3.51 -6.09
CA SER A 123 -0.34 3.26 -7.52
C SER A 123 0.47 2.01 -7.79
N ASP A 124 1.25 1.59 -6.79
CA ASP A 124 2.33 0.62 -6.96
C ASP A 124 3.20 1.05 -8.17
N TYR A 125 3.72 0.11 -8.95
CA TYR A 125 4.50 0.36 -10.15
C TYR A 125 3.70 0.91 -11.36
N ILE A 126 2.40 1.21 -11.25
CA ILE A 126 1.57 1.77 -12.34
C ILE A 126 0.98 3.14 -11.93
N PRO A 127 1.68 4.27 -12.12
CA PRO A 127 1.20 5.58 -11.71
C PRO A 127 -0.20 5.96 -12.20
N SER A 128 -0.57 5.56 -13.43
CA SER A 128 -1.87 5.87 -14.02
C SER A 128 -3.05 5.13 -13.35
N SER A 129 -2.80 4.06 -12.60
CA SER A 129 -3.87 3.28 -11.99
C SER A 129 -4.48 3.93 -10.76
N LEU A 130 -3.81 4.89 -10.12
CA LEU A 130 -4.25 5.42 -8.82
C LEU A 130 -5.62 6.13 -8.92
N LEU A 131 -5.72 7.13 -9.79
CA LEU A 131 -6.97 7.86 -10.02
C LEU A 131 -8.02 6.98 -10.69
N MET A 132 -7.62 6.10 -11.61
CA MET A 132 -8.52 5.13 -12.23
C MET A 132 -9.16 4.20 -11.19
N GLY A 133 -8.34 3.59 -10.32
CA GLY A 133 -8.77 2.67 -9.28
C GLY A 133 -9.71 3.36 -8.28
N ALA A 134 -9.41 4.60 -7.87
CA ALA A 134 -10.31 5.36 -7.00
C ALA A 134 -11.67 5.67 -7.65
N LEU A 135 -11.72 5.95 -8.96
CA LEU A 135 -12.99 6.17 -9.66
C LEU A 135 -13.77 4.89 -9.94
N GLN A 136 -13.08 3.77 -10.15
CA GLN A 136 -13.70 2.46 -10.44
C GLN A 136 -14.12 1.72 -9.17
N LEU A 137 -13.56 2.05 -8.00
CA LEU A 137 -13.87 1.37 -6.74
C LEU A 137 -15.38 1.34 -6.43
N PRO A 138 -16.16 2.45 -6.58
CA PRO A 138 -17.62 2.43 -6.43
C PRO A 138 -18.35 1.54 -7.45
N GLU A 139 -17.79 1.35 -8.65
CA GLU A 139 -18.38 0.47 -9.68
C GLU A 139 -18.24 -1.01 -9.27
N HIS A 140 -17.13 -1.37 -8.62
CA HIS A 140 -16.87 -2.73 -8.13
C HIS A 140 -17.51 -3.03 -6.78
N VAL A 141 -17.66 -2.00 -5.93
CA VAL A 141 -18.21 -2.08 -4.58
C VAL A 141 -19.23 -0.95 -4.38
N PRO A 142 -20.50 -1.14 -4.75
CA PRO A 142 -21.52 -0.09 -4.70
C PRO A 142 -21.79 0.51 -3.31
N ALA A 143 -21.37 -0.16 -2.24
CA ALA A 143 -21.42 0.36 -0.88
C ALA A 143 -20.43 1.52 -0.64
N ILE A 144 -19.38 1.64 -1.46
CA ILE A 144 -18.38 2.70 -1.37
C ILE A 144 -18.82 3.87 -2.24
N SER A 145 -19.10 5.01 -1.62
CA SER A 145 -19.40 6.25 -2.35
C SER A 145 -18.17 6.81 -3.05
N LEU A 146 -18.36 7.58 -4.13
CA LEU A 146 -17.26 8.26 -4.81
C LEU A 146 -16.39 9.12 -3.87
N PRO A 147 -16.93 9.95 -2.95
CA PRO A 147 -16.11 10.67 -1.98
C PRO A 147 -15.29 9.76 -1.05
N ALA A 148 -15.84 8.61 -0.64
CA ALA A 148 -15.12 7.63 0.16
C ALA A 148 -13.98 7.00 -0.64
N ALA A 149 -14.22 6.66 -1.92
CA ALA A 149 -13.18 6.12 -2.78
C ALA A 149 -12.06 7.13 -3.06
N ILE A 150 -12.38 8.41 -3.30
CA ILE A 150 -11.36 9.46 -3.47
C ILE A 150 -10.53 9.65 -2.20
N ARG A 151 -11.13 9.50 -1.01
CA ARG A 151 -10.41 9.60 0.27
C ARG A 151 -9.24 8.62 0.36
N THR A 152 -9.38 7.41 -0.22
CA THR A 152 -8.33 6.37 -0.21
C THR A 152 -7.05 6.78 -0.93
N VAL A 153 -7.11 7.81 -1.79
CA VAL A 153 -5.96 8.33 -2.55
C VAL A 153 -5.63 9.80 -2.23
N THR A 154 -6.30 10.40 -1.23
CA THR A 154 -6.06 11.80 -0.84
C THR A 154 -5.82 11.95 0.66
N LYS A 155 -6.89 11.90 1.47
CA LYS A 155 -6.85 12.23 2.89
C LYS A 155 -6.34 11.08 3.73
N ALA A 156 -6.81 9.85 3.48
CA ALA A 156 -6.38 8.67 4.23
C ALA A 156 -4.85 8.46 4.19
N PRO A 157 -4.19 8.42 3.01
CA PRO A 157 -2.74 8.27 2.97
C PRO A 157 -1.98 9.45 3.58
N ALA A 158 -2.55 10.67 3.54
CA ALA A 158 -1.93 11.82 4.19
C ALA A 158 -1.99 11.72 5.72
N GLU A 159 -3.15 11.36 6.27
CA GLU A 159 -3.35 11.19 7.72
C GLU A 159 -2.51 10.04 8.27
N ALA A 160 -2.45 8.91 7.56
CA ALA A 160 -1.70 7.72 7.97
C ALA A 160 -0.19 7.99 8.17
N VAL A 161 0.37 8.93 7.40
CA VAL A 161 1.78 9.34 7.53
C VAL A 161 1.98 10.68 8.24
N GLY A 162 0.93 11.19 8.91
CA GLY A 162 0.98 12.40 9.73
C GLY A 162 1.00 13.73 8.97
N LEU A 163 0.69 13.73 7.67
CA LEU A 163 0.58 14.94 6.85
C LEU A 163 -0.79 15.59 6.99
N THR A 164 -0.93 16.41 8.02
CA THR A 164 -2.20 17.10 8.34
C THR A 164 -2.43 18.36 7.51
N ASP A 165 -1.49 18.77 6.66
CA ASP A 165 -1.56 19.99 5.85
C ASP A 165 -2.15 19.78 4.45
N ARG A 166 -2.53 18.55 4.07
CA ARG A 166 -3.01 18.19 2.72
C ARG A 166 -4.06 17.06 2.75
N GLY A 167 -4.49 16.64 1.56
CA GLY A 167 -5.38 15.49 1.36
C GLY A 167 -6.88 15.85 1.26
N GLU A 168 -7.26 17.09 1.56
CA GLU A 168 -8.63 17.58 1.44
C GLU A 168 -8.68 19.05 1.00
N VAL A 169 -9.79 19.43 0.36
CA VAL A 169 -10.05 20.83 -0.02
C VAL A 169 -10.73 21.53 1.15
N ALA A 170 -9.93 22.16 2.00
CA ALA A 170 -10.40 22.90 3.17
C ALA A 170 -9.54 24.14 3.44
N ILE A 171 -10.13 25.12 4.13
CA ILE A 171 -9.41 26.33 4.56
C ILE A 171 -8.24 25.93 5.46
N GLY A 172 -7.07 26.53 5.21
CA GLY A 172 -5.83 26.27 5.96
C GLY A 172 -5.01 25.07 5.48
N LYS A 173 -5.51 24.29 4.50
CA LYS A 173 -4.74 23.21 3.85
C LYS A 173 -3.98 23.75 2.64
N ARG A 174 -2.98 22.99 2.18
CA ARG A 174 -2.28 23.26 0.92
C ARG A 174 -3.25 23.30 -0.26
N ALA A 175 -3.07 24.27 -1.13
CA ALA A 175 -3.78 24.38 -2.40
C ALA A 175 -3.17 23.44 -3.46
N ASP A 176 -3.06 22.16 -3.11
CA ASP A 176 -2.65 21.07 -4.01
C ASP A 176 -3.92 20.45 -4.62
N LEU A 177 -4.16 20.72 -5.90
CA LEU A 177 -5.43 20.41 -6.56
C LEU A 177 -5.17 19.77 -7.93
N ILE A 178 -6.07 18.86 -8.32
CA ILE A 178 -6.18 18.39 -9.70
C ILE A 178 -7.59 18.66 -10.21
N ARG A 179 -7.71 19.10 -11.46
CA ARG A 179 -9.00 19.15 -12.15
C ARG A 179 -9.08 17.96 -13.07
N VAL A 180 -10.08 17.12 -12.88
CA VAL A 180 -10.29 15.89 -13.64
C VAL A 180 -11.52 16.02 -14.51
N HIS A 181 -11.40 15.59 -15.77
CA HIS A 181 -12.52 15.35 -16.66
C HIS A 181 -12.62 13.85 -16.91
N VAL A 182 -13.79 13.26 -16.71
CA VAL A 182 -14.01 11.83 -16.97
C VAL A 182 -14.54 11.70 -18.41
N ALA A 183 -13.72 11.16 -19.30
CA ALA A 183 -14.08 10.90 -20.68
C ALA A 183 -14.46 9.43 -20.84
N GLY A 184 -15.76 9.14 -20.87
CA GLY A 184 -16.26 7.76 -20.76
C GLY A 184 -15.93 7.19 -19.38
N HIS A 185 -15.07 6.18 -19.30
CA HIS A 185 -14.61 5.56 -18.05
C HIS A 185 -13.17 5.94 -17.68
N VAL A 186 -12.56 6.88 -18.40
CA VAL A 186 -11.15 7.23 -18.23
C VAL A 186 -11.03 8.61 -17.58
N PRO A 187 -10.42 8.73 -16.39
CA PRO A 187 -10.08 10.04 -15.83
C PRO A 187 -8.94 10.69 -16.60
N VAL A 188 -9.16 11.93 -17.00
CA VAL A 188 -8.15 12.78 -17.65
C VAL A 188 -7.88 13.97 -16.74
N VAL A 189 -6.64 14.07 -16.24
CA VAL A 189 -6.18 15.25 -15.51
C VAL A 189 -6.01 16.41 -16.50
N ARG A 190 -6.76 17.49 -16.29
CA ARG A 190 -6.82 18.66 -17.18
C ARG A 190 -5.93 19.81 -16.72
N SER A 191 -5.57 19.83 -15.44
CA SER A 191 -4.69 20.82 -14.85
C SER A 191 -4.31 20.40 -13.43
N VAL A 192 -3.11 20.79 -13.01
CA VAL A 192 -2.53 20.45 -11.71
C VAL A 192 -2.04 21.73 -11.04
N TRP A 193 -2.37 21.90 -9.77
CA TRP A 193 -1.86 22.96 -8.92
C TRP A 193 -1.10 22.37 -7.75
N ARG A 194 0.01 23.01 -7.41
CA ARG A 194 0.79 22.75 -6.20
C ARG A 194 0.92 24.05 -5.45
N GLU A 195 0.51 24.07 -4.18
CA GLU A 195 0.56 25.24 -3.30
C GLU A 195 -0.04 26.50 -3.98
N GLY A 196 -1.13 26.31 -4.71
CA GLY A 196 -1.85 27.39 -5.41
C GLY A 196 -1.26 27.79 -6.77
N SER A 197 -0.07 27.30 -7.12
CA SER A 197 0.57 27.56 -8.41
C SER A 197 0.23 26.47 -9.41
N ARG A 198 -0.19 26.85 -10.62
CA ARG A 198 -0.44 25.88 -11.69
C ARG A 198 0.90 25.34 -12.23
N VAL A 199 1.04 24.03 -12.29
CA VAL A 199 2.28 23.33 -12.73
C VAL A 199 2.08 22.46 -13.98
N ALA A 200 0.83 22.16 -14.35
CA ALA A 200 0.42 21.51 -15.61
C ALA A 200 -1.01 21.93 -16.01
#